data_AF-A0A199XW38-F1
#
_entry.id   AF-A0A199XW38-F1
#
_cell.length_a   1.000
_cell.length_b   1.000
_cell.length_c   1.000
_cell.angle_alpha   90.00
_cell.angle_beta   90.00
_cell.angle_gamma   90.00
#
_symmetry.space_group_name_H-M   'P 1'
#
loop_
_entity.id
_entity.type
_entity.pdbx_description
1 polymer ?
#
loop_
_entity_poly.entity_id
_entity_poly.type
_entity_poly.pdbx_seq_one_letter_code
_entity_poly.pdbx_strand_id
1 'polypeptide(L)'
;MKSIIIGFLALFLVACEGKKEIQLPKSNQSLITTIGEHSPIYIFFTLKGKDTLAELNRNNTISSTHWVFNIDKRLPLRLVMPQVMKMQAKKEKSMHKSETSENYFSYADSLHKNLAFVSFTNVTYKMERPKSGIIILFTSKHSVMVEGKALDKDALQEYLHQLPSDKTRTFYYGFPKESSFDSYLQHQIFIRGLQFAGFDPNSPRQEFIF
;
A
#
# COMPACT_ATOMS: atom_id res chain seq x y z
N MET A 1 -19.47 -55.88 33.98
CA MET A 1 -20.49 -54.94 34.49
C MET A 1 -19.78 -53.71 35.05
N LYS A 2 -20.12 -52.52 34.51
CA LYS A 2 -19.95 -51.17 35.08
C LYS A 2 -18.48 -50.68 35.23
N SER A 3 -17.88 -49.99 34.27
CA SER A 3 -18.12 -48.61 33.76
C SER A 3 -17.64 -47.50 34.71
N ILE A 4 -16.80 -46.59 34.16
CA ILE A 4 -16.57 -45.18 34.56
C ILE A 4 -15.58 -45.07 35.75
N ILE A 5 -14.42 -44.40 35.67
CA ILE A 5 -14.23 -42.96 35.39
C ILE A 5 -12.95 -42.76 34.56
N ILE A 6 -13.12 -42.53 33.25
CA ILE A 6 -12.17 -41.77 32.44
C ILE A 6 -12.56 -40.31 32.64
N GLY A 7 -11.66 -39.49 33.19
CA GLY A 7 -12.00 -38.09 33.42
C GLY A 7 -10.99 -37.35 34.29
N PHE A 8 -9.72 -37.36 33.89
CA PHE A 8 -8.78 -36.38 34.41
C PHE A 8 -8.17 -35.58 33.26
N LEU A 9 -8.75 -34.39 33.09
CA LEU A 9 -8.05 -33.18 32.73
C LEU A 9 -7.58 -33.04 31.27
N ALA A 10 -8.54 -33.11 30.35
CA ALA A 10 -8.48 -32.33 29.12
C ALA A 10 -8.71 -30.84 29.46
N LEU A 11 -7.66 -30.15 29.94
CA LEU A 11 -7.77 -28.74 30.31
C LEU A 11 -6.53 -27.93 29.88
N PHE A 12 -6.21 -27.91 28.58
CA PHE A 12 -5.25 -26.95 27.99
C PHE A 12 -5.54 -26.61 26.51
N LEU A 13 -6.79 -26.33 26.14
CA LEU A 13 -7.13 -25.89 24.76
C LEU A 13 -7.94 -24.59 24.69
N VAL A 14 -7.69 -23.63 25.59
CA VAL A 14 -8.23 -22.28 25.42
C VAL A 14 -7.13 -21.24 25.65
N ALA A 15 -6.29 -21.06 24.63
CA ALA A 15 -5.54 -19.84 24.42
C ALA A 15 -5.26 -19.66 22.91
N CYS A 16 -6.32 -19.48 22.13
CA CYS A 16 -6.21 -18.77 20.86
C CYS A 16 -6.80 -17.36 21.04
N GLU A 17 -6.40 -16.67 22.12
CA GLU A 17 -6.67 -15.24 22.25
C GLU A 17 -5.72 -14.48 21.33
N GLY A 18 -6.29 -13.72 20.38
CA GLY A 18 -5.65 -12.49 19.91
C GLY A 18 -4.74 -12.55 18.68
N LYS A 19 -4.80 -13.57 17.81
CA LYS A 19 -4.15 -13.46 16.49
C LYS A 19 -4.89 -12.40 15.65
N LYS A 20 -4.36 -11.18 15.61
CA LYS A 20 -4.82 -10.15 14.67
C LYS A 20 -4.50 -10.63 13.26
N GLU A 21 -5.53 -11.01 12.53
CA GLU A 21 -5.42 -11.39 11.13
C GLU A 21 -5.38 -10.12 10.27
N ILE A 22 -4.47 -10.09 9.30
CA ILE A 22 -4.36 -9.00 8.35
C ILE A 22 -4.87 -9.45 6.98
N GLN A 23 -5.83 -8.71 6.42
CA GLN A 23 -6.31 -8.97 5.08
C GLN A 23 -5.49 -8.18 4.07
N LEU A 24 -4.53 -8.82 3.41
CA LEU A 24 -3.75 -8.16 2.37
C LEU A 24 -4.60 -7.84 1.12
N PRO A 25 -4.27 -6.76 0.39
CA PRO A 25 -4.82 -6.53 -0.93
C PRO A 25 -4.52 -7.71 -1.87
N LYS A 26 -5.31 -7.85 -2.94
CA LYS A 26 -5.15 -8.93 -3.92
C LYS A 26 -4.99 -8.40 -5.34
N SER A 27 -4.07 -8.96 -6.11
CA SER A 27 -3.92 -8.65 -7.54
C SER A 27 -3.65 -9.94 -8.31
N ASN A 28 -4.01 -9.99 -9.58
CA ASN A 28 -3.67 -11.09 -10.49
C ASN A 28 -2.29 -10.93 -11.16
N GLN A 29 -1.54 -9.90 -10.77
CA GLN A 29 -0.21 -9.59 -11.29
C GLN A 29 0.83 -9.55 -10.16
N SER A 30 1.95 -10.23 -10.35
CA SER A 30 3.16 -10.09 -9.53
C SER A 30 4.10 -9.04 -10.14
N LEU A 31 4.50 -8.04 -9.35
CA LEU A 31 5.54 -7.09 -9.74
C LEU A 31 6.92 -7.52 -9.23
N ILE A 32 7.02 -7.78 -7.93
CA ILE A 32 8.23 -8.30 -7.27
C ILE A 32 7.79 -9.46 -6.39
N THR A 33 8.47 -10.60 -6.49
CA THR A 33 8.13 -11.83 -5.72
C THR A 33 9.19 -12.21 -4.71
N THR A 34 10.38 -11.61 -4.80
CA THR A 34 11.52 -11.85 -3.91
C THR A 34 12.13 -10.54 -3.47
N ILE A 35 12.42 -10.42 -2.18
CA ILE A 35 13.13 -9.30 -1.56
C ILE A 35 14.20 -9.86 -0.63
N GLY A 36 15.26 -9.10 -0.40
CA GLY A 36 16.32 -9.47 0.53
C GLY A 36 15.89 -9.41 1.99
N GLU A 37 16.87 -9.21 2.88
CA GLU A 37 16.63 -9.02 4.31
C GLU A 37 15.66 -7.87 4.56
N HIS A 38 14.59 -8.14 5.31
CA HIS A 38 13.53 -7.17 5.52
C HIS A 38 12.92 -7.22 6.91
N SER A 39 12.50 -6.04 7.38
CA SER A 39 11.68 -5.87 8.57
C SER A 39 10.21 -5.75 8.20
N PRO A 40 9.31 -6.56 8.79
CA PRO A 40 7.88 -6.42 8.59
C PRO A 40 7.32 -5.27 9.44
N ILE A 41 6.39 -4.53 8.85
CA ILE A 41 5.55 -3.53 9.51
C ILE A 41 4.11 -3.93 9.25
N TYR A 42 3.27 -3.93 10.28
CA TYR A 42 1.86 -4.29 10.15
C TYR A 42 0.97 -3.10 10.50
N ILE A 43 -0.08 -2.88 9.71
CA ILE A 43 -1.15 -1.94 10.03
C ILE A 43 -2.47 -2.71 10.00
N PHE A 44 -2.98 -3.02 11.20
CA PHE A 44 -4.20 -3.83 11.37
C PHE A 44 -5.46 -2.97 11.31
N PHE A 45 -6.50 -3.55 10.72
CA PHE A 45 -7.85 -3.04 10.82
C PHE A 45 -8.48 -3.49 12.14
N THR A 46 -8.86 -2.52 12.97
CA THR A 46 -9.54 -2.77 14.24
C THR A 46 -10.79 -1.89 14.32
N LEU A 47 -11.90 -2.44 14.83
CA LEU A 47 -13.09 -1.67 15.17
C LEU A 47 -13.10 -1.38 16.67
N LYS A 48 -13.37 -0.11 17.03
CA LYS A 48 -13.66 0.31 18.40
C LYS A 48 -15.03 0.99 18.41
N GLY A 49 -16.08 0.24 18.69
CA GLY A 49 -17.46 0.71 18.51
C GLY A 49 -17.76 0.94 17.03
N LYS A 50 -18.14 2.17 16.66
CA LYS A 50 -18.37 2.57 15.26
C LYS A 50 -17.11 3.11 14.57
N ASP A 51 -16.01 3.29 15.31
CA ASP A 51 -14.79 3.86 14.78
C ASP A 51 -13.87 2.78 14.19
N THR A 52 -13.37 3.06 12.99
CA THR A 52 -12.28 2.30 12.37
C THR A 52 -10.94 2.84 12.84
N LEU A 53 -10.05 1.96 13.31
CA LEU A 53 -8.69 2.27 13.74
C LEU A 53 -7.66 1.54 12.87
N ALA A 54 -6.56 2.23 12.56
CA ALA A 54 -5.36 1.66 11.94
C ALA A 54 -4.30 1.44 13.02
N GLU A 55 -4.14 0.19 13.46
CA GLU A 55 -3.21 -0.15 14.53
C GLU A 55 -1.84 -0.52 13.96
N LEU A 56 -0.87 0.38 14.15
CA LEU A 56 0.51 0.20 13.70
C LEU A 56 1.30 -0.69 14.67
N ASN A 57 1.69 -1.88 14.22
CA ASN A 57 2.74 -2.68 14.83
C ASN A 57 4.03 -2.54 14.02
N ARG A 58 5.04 -1.94 14.65
CA ARG A 58 6.37 -1.69 14.08
C ARG A 58 7.48 -2.30 14.94
N ASN A 59 7.15 -3.29 15.76
CA ASN A 59 8.14 -3.95 16.59
C ASN A 59 9.16 -4.63 15.67
N ASN A 60 10.43 -4.56 16.02
CA ASN A 60 11.54 -5.18 15.29
C ASN A 60 11.87 -4.55 13.91
N THR A 61 11.57 -3.27 13.70
CA THR A 61 12.08 -2.57 12.50
C THR A 61 13.56 -2.23 12.62
N ILE A 62 14.38 -2.74 11.70
CA ILE A 62 15.81 -2.43 11.56
C ILE A 62 15.98 -1.47 10.38
N SER A 63 16.52 -0.27 10.61
CA SER A 63 16.56 0.79 9.59
C SER A 63 17.46 0.50 8.38
N SER A 64 18.43 -0.41 8.51
CA SER A 64 19.32 -0.83 7.42
C SER A 64 18.70 -1.88 6.49
N THR A 65 17.57 -2.49 6.87
CA THR A 65 16.89 -3.54 6.09
C THR A 65 15.79 -2.94 5.20
N HIS A 66 15.36 -3.70 4.19
CA HIS A 66 14.13 -3.37 3.47
C HIS A 66 12.95 -3.34 4.44
N TRP A 67 11.98 -2.45 4.24
CA TRP A 67 10.75 -2.45 5.06
C TRP A 67 9.56 -2.92 4.25
N VAL A 68 8.84 -3.90 4.77
CA VAL A 68 7.64 -4.45 4.13
C VAL A 68 6.43 -4.08 4.94
N PHE A 69 5.58 -3.24 4.35
CA PHE A 69 4.33 -2.79 4.93
C PHE A 69 3.22 -3.75 4.53
N ASN A 70 2.80 -4.55 5.50
CA ASN A 70 1.62 -5.38 5.46
C ASN A 70 0.46 -4.54 6.00
N ILE A 71 -0.45 -4.12 5.14
CA ILE A 71 -1.52 -3.18 5.50
C ILE A 71 -2.86 -3.84 5.22
N ASP A 72 -3.77 -3.79 6.18
CA ASP A 72 -5.12 -4.33 5.98
C ASP A 72 -5.86 -3.53 4.90
N LYS A 73 -6.28 -4.25 3.86
CA LYS A 73 -6.89 -3.71 2.64
C LYS A 73 -8.15 -2.87 2.91
N ARG A 74 -8.82 -3.08 4.05
CA ARG A 74 -10.08 -2.40 4.43
C ARG A 74 -9.84 -0.98 4.97
N LEU A 75 -8.62 -0.66 5.37
CA LEU A 75 -8.33 0.63 5.98
C LEU A 75 -8.42 1.77 4.96
N PRO A 76 -9.07 2.90 5.31
CA PRO A 76 -9.09 4.07 4.45
C PRO A 76 -7.74 4.81 4.47
N LEU A 77 -7.39 5.46 3.36
CA LEU A 77 -6.10 6.15 3.19
C LEU A 77 -5.86 7.24 4.25
N ARG A 78 -6.91 7.94 4.71
CA ARG A 78 -6.81 8.93 5.79
C ARG A 78 -6.22 8.39 7.09
N LEU A 79 -6.35 7.07 7.34
CA LEU A 79 -5.79 6.41 8.51
C LEU A 79 -4.43 5.77 8.22
N VAL A 80 -4.25 5.21 7.01
CA VAL A 80 -3.03 4.51 6.61
C VAL A 80 -1.88 5.46 6.30
N MET A 81 -2.13 6.45 5.46
CA MET A 81 -1.06 7.30 4.88
C MET A 81 -0.30 8.09 5.95
N PRO A 82 -0.94 8.65 7.01
CA PRO A 82 -0.20 9.26 8.11
C PRO A 82 0.77 8.29 8.82
N GLN A 83 0.41 7.01 8.96
CA GLN A 83 1.30 6.00 9.56
C GLN A 83 2.46 5.65 8.62
N VAL A 84 2.20 5.52 7.32
CA VAL A 84 3.25 5.28 6.31
C VAL A 84 4.26 6.44 6.29
N MET A 85 3.78 7.68 6.22
CA MET A 85 4.61 8.89 6.26
C MET A 85 5.44 8.96 7.55
N LYS A 86 4.83 8.66 8.70
CA LYS A 86 5.53 8.61 9.99
C LYS A 86 6.66 7.57 9.98
N MET A 87 6.45 6.43 9.37
CA MET A 87 7.47 5.39 9.26
C MET A 87 8.58 5.80 8.27
N GLN A 88 8.26 6.34 7.10
CA GLN A 88 9.27 6.89 6.18
C GLN A 88 10.17 7.92 6.89
N ALA A 89 9.57 8.88 7.61
CA ALA A 89 10.32 9.87 8.37
C ALA A 89 11.18 9.25 9.49
N LYS A 90 10.71 8.18 10.14
CA LYS A 90 11.48 7.44 11.14
C LYS A 90 12.71 6.76 10.51
N LYS A 91 12.55 6.13 9.34
CA LYS A 91 13.66 5.48 8.63
C LYS A 91 14.71 6.50 8.21
N GLU A 92 14.25 7.60 7.62
CA GLU A 92 15.10 8.67 7.09
C GLU A 92 15.92 9.36 8.19
N LYS A 93 15.36 9.48 9.39
CA LYS A 93 16.08 10.05 10.55
C LYS A 93 17.06 9.07 11.23
N SER A 94 17.09 7.80 10.82
CA SER A 94 17.99 6.82 11.44
C SER A 94 19.42 7.03 10.97
N MET A 95 20.37 7.11 11.91
CA MET A 95 21.80 7.14 11.60
C MET A 95 22.31 5.82 10.99
N HIS A 96 21.55 4.73 11.17
CA HIS A 96 21.86 3.41 10.62
C HIS A 96 20.95 3.07 9.44
N LYS A 97 20.44 4.08 8.71
CA LYS A 97 19.70 3.82 7.47
C LYS A 97 20.68 3.28 6.43
N SER A 98 20.18 2.40 5.57
CA SER A 98 20.92 1.98 4.37
C SER A 98 20.42 2.75 3.17
N GLU A 99 21.34 3.28 2.37
CA GLU A 99 21.05 3.96 1.09
C GLU A 99 20.46 3.03 0.04
N THR A 100 20.66 1.71 0.18
CA THR A 100 20.12 0.70 -0.74
C THR A 100 18.84 0.04 -0.21
N SER A 101 18.43 0.35 1.02
CA SER A 101 17.24 -0.26 1.60
C SER A 101 15.96 0.38 1.10
N GLU A 102 15.10 -0.44 0.52
CA GLU A 102 13.83 -0.02 -0.06
C GLU A 102 12.64 -0.18 0.90
N ASN A 103 11.51 0.41 0.52
CA ASN A 103 10.23 0.22 1.20
C ASN A 103 9.19 -0.35 0.22
N TYR A 104 8.47 -1.38 0.64
CA TYR A 104 7.50 -2.09 -0.18
C TYR A 104 6.15 -2.21 0.53
N PHE A 105 5.05 -2.11 -0.23
CA PHE A 105 3.78 -2.65 0.20
C PHE A 105 3.68 -4.11 -0.23
N SER A 106 3.18 -4.98 0.65
CA SER A 106 2.90 -6.38 0.31
C SER A 106 1.45 -6.58 -0.13
N TYR A 107 1.25 -7.57 -0.99
CA TYR A 107 -0.06 -8.00 -1.45
C TYR A 107 -0.05 -9.47 -1.87
N ALA A 108 -1.23 -10.09 -1.90
CA ALA A 108 -1.37 -11.47 -2.34
C ALA A 108 -1.59 -11.52 -3.86
N ASP A 109 -0.73 -12.24 -4.58
CA ASP A 109 -0.98 -12.62 -5.95
C ASP A 109 -2.05 -13.73 -5.98
N SER A 110 -3.24 -13.40 -6.50
CA SER A 110 -4.36 -14.33 -6.58
C SER A 110 -4.20 -15.41 -7.66
N LEU A 111 -3.34 -15.19 -8.65
CA LEU A 111 -3.10 -16.14 -9.75
C LEU A 111 -2.05 -17.18 -9.34
N HIS A 112 -0.89 -16.71 -8.87
CA HIS A 112 0.25 -17.56 -8.50
C HIS A 112 0.25 -17.99 -7.02
N LYS A 113 -0.67 -17.45 -6.21
CA LYS A 113 -0.86 -17.77 -4.78
C LYS A 113 0.38 -17.52 -3.91
N ASN A 114 1.16 -16.51 -4.24
CA ASN A 114 2.33 -16.08 -3.48
C ASN A 114 2.17 -14.64 -2.95
N LEU A 115 3.10 -14.24 -2.07
CA LEU A 115 3.27 -12.85 -1.68
C LEU A 115 4.00 -12.10 -2.80
N ALA A 116 3.54 -10.89 -3.09
CA ALA A 116 4.16 -10.00 -4.04
C ALA A 116 4.26 -8.59 -3.44
N PHE A 117 5.11 -7.76 -4.05
CA PHE A 117 5.53 -6.49 -3.50
C PHE A 117 5.49 -5.38 -4.54
N VAL A 118 5.10 -4.19 -4.10
CA VAL A 118 5.19 -2.96 -4.87
C VAL A 118 6.07 -1.96 -4.12
N SER A 119 7.18 -1.53 -4.75
CA SER A 119 8.08 -0.54 -4.16
C SER A 119 7.38 0.82 -4.08
N PHE A 120 7.61 1.53 -2.99
CA PHE A 120 7.22 2.92 -2.81
C PHE A 120 8.37 3.76 -2.23
N THR A 121 9.61 3.28 -2.33
CA THR A 121 10.83 3.93 -1.81
C THR A 121 10.90 5.41 -2.22
N ASN A 122 10.64 5.68 -3.51
CA ASN A 122 10.77 7.01 -4.11
C ASN A 122 9.45 7.81 -4.14
N VAL A 123 8.47 7.44 -3.31
CA VAL A 123 7.17 8.11 -3.24
C VAL A 123 7.12 9.06 -2.05
N THR A 124 6.87 10.34 -2.33
CA THR A 124 6.61 11.36 -1.31
C THR A 124 5.11 11.65 -1.21
N TYR A 125 4.51 11.36 -0.07
CA TYR A 125 3.08 11.59 0.17
C TYR A 125 2.78 13.01 0.67
N LYS A 126 1.64 13.55 0.25
CA LYS A 126 1.10 14.84 0.68
C LYS A 126 -0.38 14.68 1.05
N MET A 127 -0.77 15.10 2.26
CA MET A 127 -2.16 15.05 2.74
C MET A 127 -2.94 16.34 2.40
N GLU A 128 -2.75 16.82 1.18
CA GLU A 128 -3.33 18.06 0.67
C GLU A 128 -3.57 17.92 -0.84
N ARG A 129 -4.30 18.87 -1.44
CA ARG A 129 -4.41 18.96 -2.89
C ARG A 129 -3.20 19.70 -3.45
N PRO A 130 -2.58 19.27 -4.57
CA PRO A 130 -1.46 20.00 -5.16
C PRO A 130 -1.90 21.39 -5.62
N LYS A 131 -0.99 22.36 -5.52
CA LYS A 131 -1.22 23.77 -5.88
C LYS A 131 -1.05 24.06 -7.37
N SER A 132 -0.28 23.23 -8.07
CA SER A 132 0.04 23.35 -9.50
C SER A 132 0.30 21.96 -10.10
N GLY A 133 0.50 21.87 -11.42
CA GLY A 133 0.75 20.63 -12.15
C GLY A 133 -0.52 19.88 -12.58
N ILE A 134 -0.34 18.82 -13.37
CA ILE A 134 -1.45 18.01 -13.89
C ILE A 134 -1.73 16.90 -12.90
N ILE A 135 -2.96 16.86 -12.37
CA ILE A 135 -3.40 15.81 -11.46
C ILE A 135 -4.10 14.71 -12.25
N ILE A 136 -3.60 13.48 -12.11
CA ILE A 136 -4.30 12.26 -12.46
C ILE A 136 -4.95 11.74 -11.18
N LEU A 137 -6.23 12.04 -10.99
CA LEU A 137 -6.99 11.71 -9.79
C LEU A 137 -7.73 10.38 -9.98
N PHE A 138 -7.34 9.35 -9.23
CA PHE A 138 -8.00 8.04 -9.25
C PHE A 138 -9.23 8.05 -8.35
N THR A 139 -10.41 8.24 -8.93
CA THR A 139 -11.67 8.43 -8.18
C THR A 139 -12.33 7.13 -7.77
N SER A 140 -12.19 6.09 -8.58
CA SER A 140 -12.75 4.76 -8.35
C SER A 140 -11.93 3.71 -9.08
N LYS A 141 -12.32 2.43 -8.92
CA LYS A 141 -11.64 1.30 -9.56
C LYS A 141 -11.49 1.44 -11.09
N HIS A 142 -12.45 2.09 -11.76
CA HIS A 142 -12.55 2.15 -13.22
C HIS A 142 -12.48 3.58 -13.79
N SER A 143 -12.34 4.61 -12.94
CA SER A 143 -12.37 5.99 -13.41
C SER A 143 -11.20 6.80 -12.87
N VAL A 144 -10.65 7.62 -13.75
CA VAL A 144 -9.64 8.64 -13.45
C VAL A 144 -10.12 9.99 -13.94
N MET A 145 -9.72 11.06 -13.26
CA MET A 145 -9.92 12.42 -13.75
C MET A 145 -8.57 13.04 -14.08
N VAL A 146 -8.45 13.59 -15.28
CA VAL A 146 -7.26 14.33 -15.73
C VAL A 146 -7.71 15.70 -16.20
N GLU A 147 -7.16 16.76 -15.60
CA GLU A 147 -7.53 18.16 -15.91
C GLU A 147 -9.05 18.43 -15.87
N GLY A 148 -9.77 17.77 -14.95
CA GLY A 148 -11.22 17.93 -14.79
C GLY A 148 -12.06 17.09 -15.76
N LYS A 149 -11.45 16.32 -16.66
CA LYS A 149 -12.14 15.38 -17.55
C LYS A 149 -12.12 13.99 -16.95
N ALA A 150 -13.30 13.38 -16.80
CA ALA A 150 -13.42 11.98 -16.42
C ALA A 150 -13.07 11.09 -17.62
N LEU A 151 -12.31 10.03 -17.34
CA LEU A 151 -11.86 9.05 -18.31
C LEU A 151 -12.01 7.65 -17.68
N ASP A 152 -12.26 6.65 -18.51
CA ASP A 152 -12.08 5.26 -18.10
C ASP A 152 -10.60 5.01 -17.78
N LYS A 153 -10.32 4.33 -16.66
CA LYS A 153 -8.95 4.03 -16.26
C LYS A 153 -8.18 3.28 -17.35
N ASP A 154 -8.84 2.41 -18.10
CA ASP A 154 -8.17 1.61 -19.15
C ASP A 154 -7.81 2.47 -20.39
N ALA A 155 -8.46 3.62 -20.56
CA ALA A 155 -8.12 4.59 -21.61
C ALA A 155 -7.01 5.57 -21.21
N LEU A 156 -6.54 5.55 -19.95
CA LEU A 156 -5.53 6.51 -19.45
C LEU A 156 -4.19 6.40 -20.17
N GLN A 157 -3.76 5.18 -20.50
CA GLN A 157 -2.51 4.97 -21.24
C GLN A 157 -2.53 5.68 -22.60
N GLU A 158 -3.59 5.46 -23.37
CA GLU A 158 -3.76 6.08 -24.69
C GLU A 158 -3.87 7.60 -24.58
N TYR A 159 -4.60 8.10 -23.58
CA TYR A 159 -4.66 9.53 -23.29
C TYR A 159 -3.27 10.14 -23.06
N LEU A 160 -2.41 9.45 -22.29
CA LEU A 160 -1.05 9.91 -21.99
C LEU A 160 -0.12 9.85 -23.20
N HIS A 161 -0.30 8.89 -24.11
CA HIS A 161 0.45 8.78 -25.37
C HIS A 161 0.16 9.93 -26.33
N GLN A 162 -1.09 10.39 -26.36
CA GLN A 162 -1.53 11.47 -27.25
C GLN A 162 -1.06 12.86 -26.79
N LEU A 163 -0.47 12.97 -25.60
CA LEU A 163 0.02 14.26 -25.12
C LEU A 163 1.25 14.70 -25.94
N PRO A 164 1.30 15.98 -26.38
CA PRO A 164 2.46 16.52 -27.08
C PRO A 164 3.76 16.32 -26.29
N SER A 165 4.75 15.70 -26.93
CA SER A 165 6.04 15.32 -26.34
C SER A 165 7.04 16.48 -26.20
N ASP A 166 6.78 17.59 -26.86
CA ASP A 166 7.57 18.82 -26.85
C ASP A 166 7.37 19.65 -25.56
N LYS A 167 6.39 19.28 -24.72
CA LYS A 167 6.09 19.97 -23.46
C LYS A 167 6.52 19.14 -22.25
N THR A 168 7.35 19.73 -21.40
CA THR A 168 7.60 19.18 -20.06
C THR A 168 6.34 19.26 -19.22
N ARG A 169 5.87 18.12 -18.72
CA ARG A 169 4.67 18.01 -17.89
C ARG A 169 5.02 17.34 -16.58
N THR A 170 4.66 17.99 -15.47
CA THR A 170 4.72 17.36 -14.15
C THR A 170 3.36 16.73 -13.85
N PHE A 171 3.33 15.41 -13.78
CA PHE A 171 2.17 14.65 -13.37
C PHE A 171 2.22 14.35 -11.88
N TYR A 172 1.08 14.55 -11.24
CA TYR A 172 0.84 14.17 -9.86
C TYR A 172 -0.29 13.14 -9.80
N TYR A 173 -0.15 12.16 -8.92
CA TYR A 173 -1.17 11.15 -8.72
C TYR A 173 -1.98 11.49 -7.47
N GLY A 174 -3.30 11.64 -7.65
CA GLY A 174 -4.23 11.97 -6.58
C GLY A 174 -5.10 10.79 -6.20
N PHE A 175 -5.39 10.66 -4.91
CA PHE A 175 -6.25 9.61 -4.36
C PHE A 175 -7.21 10.18 -3.31
N PRO A 176 -8.52 9.85 -3.38
CA PRO A 176 -9.48 10.23 -2.35
C PRO A 176 -9.06 9.67 -0.98
N LYS A 177 -9.05 10.50 0.06
CA LYS A 177 -8.64 10.08 1.40
C LYS A 177 -9.52 8.98 2.02
N GLU A 178 -10.77 8.85 1.57
CA GLU A 178 -11.70 7.81 2.02
C GLU A 178 -11.58 6.51 1.22
N SER A 179 -10.78 6.47 0.16
CA SER A 179 -10.51 5.23 -0.58
C SER A 179 -9.87 4.19 0.32
N SER A 180 -10.20 2.93 0.09
CA SER A 180 -9.56 1.81 0.78
C SER A 180 -8.11 1.64 0.32
N PHE A 181 -7.28 1.08 1.19
CA PHE A 181 -5.92 0.71 0.85
C PHE A 181 -5.87 -0.34 -0.27
N ASP A 182 -6.87 -1.23 -0.36
CA ASP A 182 -7.04 -2.14 -1.49
C ASP A 182 -7.07 -1.39 -2.83
N SER A 183 -7.97 -0.41 -2.95
CA SER A 183 -8.13 0.38 -4.18
C SER A 183 -6.86 1.14 -4.52
N TYR A 184 -6.25 1.78 -3.51
CA TYR A 184 -4.98 2.46 -3.69
C TYR A 184 -3.90 1.53 -4.24
N LEU A 185 -3.73 0.34 -3.67
CA LEU A 185 -2.72 -0.59 -4.13
C LEU A 185 -3.00 -1.08 -5.57
N GLN A 186 -4.26 -1.30 -5.95
CA GLN A 186 -4.60 -1.61 -7.34
C GLN A 186 -4.18 -0.49 -8.30
N HIS A 187 -4.37 0.77 -7.89
CA HIS A 187 -3.89 1.91 -8.68
C HIS A 187 -2.37 1.98 -8.73
N GLN A 188 -1.66 1.65 -7.64
CA GLN A 188 -0.18 1.59 -7.65
C GLN A 188 0.34 0.55 -8.65
N ILE A 189 -0.27 -0.63 -8.70
CA ILE A 189 0.09 -1.68 -9.66
C ILE A 189 -0.19 -1.21 -11.08
N PHE A 190 -1.35 -0.61 -11.33
CA PHE A 190 -1.71 -0.04 -12.62
C PHE A 190 -0.73 1.07 -13.07
N ILE A 191 -0.41 2.03 -12.20
CA ILE A 191 0.52 3.14 -12.49
C ILE A 191 1.89 2.60 -12.88
N ARG A 192 2.36 1.53 -12.24
CA ARG A 192 3.64 0.89 -12.59
C ARG A 192 3.65 0.25 -13.98
N GLY A 193 2.48 -0.10 -14.52
CA GLY A 193 2.32 -0.61 -15.87
C GLY A 193 2.16 0.46 -16.94
N LEU A 194 2.00 1.75 -16.57
CA LEU A 194 1.93 2.84 -17.53
C LEU A 194 3.26 2.99 -18.26
N GLN A 195 3.19 3.38 -19.53
CA GLN A 195 4.36 3.63 -20.36
C GLN A 195 4.05 4.86 -21.18
N PHE A 196 4.72 5.98 -20.97
CA PHE A 196 4.56 7.17 -21.80
C PHE A 196 5.85 7.99 -21.78
N ALA A 197 5.98 8.93 -22.72
CA ALA A 197 7.20 9.71 -22.87
C ALA A 197 7.57 10.43 -21.56
N GLY A 198 8.80 10.18 -21.07
CA GLY A 198 9.31 10.78 -19.84
C GLY A 198 8.82 10.13 -18.53
N PHE A 199 8.06 9.03 -18.59
CA PHE A 199 7.65 8.28 -17.41
C PHE A 199 8.65 7.19 -17.05
N ASP A 200 9.13 7.22 -15.81
CA ASP A 200 9.83 6.10 -15.19
C ASP A 200 9.07 5.71 -13.91
N PRO A 201 8.56 4.46 -13.82
CA PRO A 201 7.81 3.99 -12.65
C PRO A 201 8.63 3.94 -11.35
N ASN A 202 9.97 4.00 -11.45
CA ASN A 202 10.90 4.00 -10.32
C ASN A 202 11.45 5.40 -9.99
N SER A 203 11.18 6.41 -10.81
CA SER A 203 11.58 7.79 -10.54
C SER A 203 10.88 8.37 -9.31
N PRO A 204 11.50 9.35 -8.62
CA PRO A 204 10.85 10.08 -7.54
C PRO A 204 9.54 10.72 -7.99
N ARG A 205 8.47 10.44 -7.25
CA ARG A 205 7.14 11.01 -7.51
C ARG A 205 6.43 11.48 -6.25
N GLN A 206 5.49 12.39 -6.45
CA GLN A 206 4.61 12.87 -5.40
C GLN A 206 3.21 12.30 -5.57
N GLU A 207 2.65 11.83 -4.45
CA GLU A 207 1.28 11.32 -4.38
C GLU A 207 0.48 12.13 -3.37
N PHE A 208 -0.73 12.52 -3.75
CA PHE A 208 -1.59 13.43 -3.02
C PHE A 208 -2.84 12.71 -2.53
N ILE A 209 -3.14 12.85 -1.24
CA ILE A 209 -4.25 12.19 -0.56
C ILE A 209 -5.19 13.27 -0.03
N PHE A 210 -6.38 13.43 -0.63
CA PHE A 210 -7.31 14.52 -0.29
C PHE A 210 -8.78 14.15 -0.44
#